data_AF-A0A8T3SZE2-F1
#
_entry.id   AF-A0A8T3SZE2-F1
#
_cell.length_a   1.000
_cell.length_b   1.000
_cell.length_c   1.000
_cell.angle_alpha   90.00
_cell.angle_beta   90.00
_cell.angle_gamma   90.00
#
_symmetry.space_group_name_H-M   'P 1'
#
loop_
_entity.id
_entity.type
_entity.pdbx_description
1 polymer ?
#
loop_
_entity_poly.entity_id
_entity_poly.type
_entity_poly.pdbx_seq_one_letter_code
_entity_poly.pdbx_strand_id
1 'polypeptide(L)' 'ENIGLTLTESYAMTPTAAVSGWYFSHPEARYFGTGKIQKDQAQDYARRKGMKLKEAERWLAPMLAYDS' A
#
# COMPACT_ATOMS: atom_id res chain seq x y z
N GLU A 1 -8.12 19.65 -12.03
CA GLU A 1 -7.76 19.55 -10.59
C GLU A 1 -8.94 20.01 -9.77
N ASN A 2 -9.39 19.25 -8.77
CA ASN A 2 -10.62 19.57 -8.03
C ASN A 2 -10.34 20.21 -6.67
N ILE A 3 -9.23 19.84 -6.01
CA ILE A 3 -8.96 20.17 -4.61
C ILE A 3 -7.55 20.73 -4.35
N GLY A 4 -6.75 20.95 -5.40
CA GLY A 4 -5.39 21.52 -5.28
C GLY A 4 -4.37 20.66 -4.51
N LEU A 5 -4.61 19.35 -4.43
CA LEU A 5 -3.78 18.40 -3.69
C LEU A 5 -2.93 17.56 -4.64
N THR A 6 -1.67 17.32 -4.28
CA THR A 6 -0.73 16.51 -5.05
C THR A 6 -0.11 15.38 -4.22
N LEU A 7 0.40 14.36 -4.92
CA LEU A 7 1.17 13.27 -4.32
C LEU A 7 2.64 13.45 -4.65
N THR A 8 3.51 13.30 -3.65
CA THR A 8 4.96 13.24 -3.87
C THR A 8 5.34 11.92 -4.53
N GLU A 9 6.61 11.77 -4.93
CA GLU A 9 7.16 10.51 -5.44
C GLU A 9 7.06 9.35 -4.43
N SER A 10 6.94 9.67 -3.14
CA SER A 10 6.74 8.72 -2.04
C SER A 10 5.27 8.54 -1.65
N TYR A 11 4.33 9.10 -2.42
CA TYR A 11 2.88 9.08 -2.17
C TYR A 11 2.43 9.79 -0.88
N ALA A 12 3.24 10.68 -0.32
CA ALA A 12 2.77 11.61 0.70
C ALA A 12 1.87 12.69 0.05
N MET A 13 0.86 13.15 0.78
CA MET A 13 -0.06 14.20 0.32
C MET A 13 0.48 15.59 0.62
N THR A 14 0.38 16.51 -0.35
CA THR A 14 0.71 17.94 -0.20
C THR A 14 -0.48 18.80 -0.61
N PRO A 15 -0.95 19.76 0.23
CA PRO A 15 -0.49 20.09 1.59
C PRO A 15 -0.66 18.94 2.60
N THR A 16 0.13 18.98 3.70
CA THR A 16 0.23 17.87 4.66
C THR A 16 -1.00 17.67 5.55
N ALA A 17 -1.81 18.71 5.74
CA ALA A 17 -3.10 18.63 6.43
C ALA A 17 -4.16 17.99 5.52
N ALA A 18 -3.97 16.70 5.21
CA ALA A 18 -4.79 15.94 4.27
C ALA A 18 -5.04 14.52 4.76
N VAL A 19 -6.22 13.99 4.42
CA VAL A 19 -6.62 12.61 4.70
C VAL A 19 -7.25 12.03 3.43
N SER A 20 -6.91 10.78 3.10
CA SER A 20 -7.55 10.00 2.03
C SER A 20 -7.70 8.54 2.47
N GLY A 21 -8.64 7.83 1.85
CA GLY A 21 -8.94 6.45 2.23
C GLY A 21 -10.11 5.87 1.44
N TRP A 22 -10.58 4.71 1.88
CA TRP A 22 -11.68 3.96 1.28
C TRP A 22 -12.87 3.88 2.23
N TYR A 23 -14.08 3.81 1.66
CA TYR A 23 -15.31 3.55 2.41
C TYR A 23 -15.73 2.09 2.24
N PHE A 24 -15.94 1.38 3.35
CA PHE A 24 -16.49 0.02 3.39
C PHE A 24 -17.83 0.05 4.14
N SER A 25 -18.89 -0.52 3.56
CA SER A 25 -20.25 -0.49 4.11
C SER A 25 -20.70 -1.79 4.79
N HIS A 26 -19.91 -2.86 4.70
CA HIS A 26 -20.26 -4.14 5.28
C HIS A 26 -20.32 -4.03 6.82
N PRO A 27 -21.37 -4.53 7.48
CA PRO A 27 -21.55 -4.34 8.94
C PRO A 27 -20.45 -4.98 9.78
N GLU A 28 -19.77 -5.99 9.26
CA GLU A 28 -18.64 -6.65 9.93
C GLU A 28 -17.27 -6.06 9.55
N ALA A 29 -17.22 -5.02 8.71
CA ALA A 29 -15.98 -4.38 8.33
C ALA A 29 -15.31 -3.74 9.56
N ARG A 30 -14.03 -4.03 9.74
CA ARG A 30 -13.23 -3.52 10.85
C ARG A 30 -11.77 -3.38 10.44
N TYR A 31 -11.05 -2.49 11.10
CA TYR A 31 -9.60 -2.40 10.96
C TYR A 31 -8.93 -3.66 11.53
N PHE A 32 -7.95 -4.17 10.82
CA PHE A 32 -7.06 -5.23 11.27
C PHE A 32 -5.67 -5.03 10.65
N GLY A 33 -4.64 -5.56 11.30
CA GLY A 33 -3.29 -5.55 10.75
C GLY A 33 -3.11 -6.63 9.71
N THR A 34 -2.50 -6.31 8.57
CA THR A 34 -2.20 -7.28 7.49
C THR A 34 -1.24 -8.38 7.93
N GLY A 35 -0.38 -8.11 8.92
CA GLY A 35 0.64 -9.05 9.38
C GLY A 35 1.85 -9.15 8.45
N LYS A 36 2.69 -10.15 8.68
CA LYS A 36 3.86 -10.44 7.85
C LYS A 36 3.48 -11.30 6.66
N ILE A 37 4.06 -11.04 5.49
CA ILE A 37 3.81 -11.77 4.24
C ILE A 37 5.04 -12.53 3.77
N GLN A 38 4.81 -13.69 3.15
CA GLN A 38 5.85 -14.52 2.57
C GLN A 38 6.16 -14.12 1.12
N LYS A 39 7.25 -14.66 0.57
CA LYS A 39 7.76 -14.30 -0.76
C LYS A 39 6.81 -14.60 -1.90
N ASP A 40 6.06 -15.70 -1.80
CA ASP A 40 5.03 -16.08 -2.76
C ASP A 40 3.91 -15.03 -2.87
N GLN A 41 3.45 -14.49 -1.73
CA GLN A 41 2.44 -13.45 -1.71
C GLN A 41 2.97 -12.12 -2.27
N ALA A 42 4.24 -11.77 -1.98
CA ALA A 42 4.88 -10.59 -2.57
C ALA A 42 5.02 -10.71 -4.09
N GLN A 43 5.36 -11.89 -4.60
CA GLN A 43 5.43 -12.20 -6.03
C GLN A 43 4.06 -12.10 -6.71
N ASP A 44 3.01 -12.67 -6.10
CA ASP A 44 1.65 -12.56 -6.63
C ASP A 44 1.17 -11.10 -6.66
N TYR A 45 1.44 -10.34 -5.61
CA TYR A 45 1.13 -8.91 -5.56
C TYR A 45 1.85 -8.12 -6.66
N ALA A 46 3.16 -8.33 -6.83
CA ALA A 46 3.95 -7.68 -7.87
C ALA A 46 3.37 -7.97 -9.27
N ARG A 47 3.04 -9.25 -9.54
CA ARG A 47 2.40 -9.68 -10.79
C ARG A 47 1.06 -8.98 -11.03
N ARG A 48 0.18 -8.95 -10.02
CA ARG A 48 -1.15 -8.30 -10.11
C ARG A 48 -1.07 -6.79 -10.30
N LYS A 49 -0.03 -6.16 -9.77
CA LYS A 49 0.21 -4.72 -9.90
C LYS A 49 1.03 -4.35 -11.14
N GLY A 50 1.52 -5.33 -11.90
CA GLY A 50 2.43 -5.09 -13.03
C GLY A 50 3.78 -4.49 -12.61
N MET A 51 4.21 -4.75 -11.38
CA MET A 51 5.44 -4.24 -10.79
C MET A 51 6.55 -5.29 -10.84
N LYS A 52 7.81 -4.84 -10.85
CA LYS A 52 8.94 -5.74 -10.58
C LYS A 52 8.91 -6.15 -9.11
N LEU A 53 9.29 -7.40 -8.81
CA LEU A 53 9.31 -7.90 -7.42
C LEU A 53 10.10 -6.99 -6.48
N LYS A 54 11.30 -6.55 -6.88
CA LYS A 54 12.14 -5.63 -6.11
C LYS A 54 11.45 -4.29 -5.78
N GLU A 55 10.59 -3.80 -6.67
CA GLU A 55 9.82 -2.58 -6.41
C GLU A 55 8.71 -2.83 -5.40
N ALA A 56 7.99 -3.95 -5.52
CA ALA A 56 7.00 -4.35 -4.54
C ALA A 56 7.64 -4.56 -3.15
N GLU A 57 8.79 -5.21 -3.07
CA GLU A 57 9.55 -5.42 -1.84
C GLU A 57 9.96 -4.09 -1.20
N ARG A 58 10.36 -3.08 -1.98
CA ARG A 58 10.64 -1.73 -1.47
C ARG A 58 9.42 -1.11 -0.79
N TRP A 59 8.24 -1.20 -1.42
CA TRP A 59 7.01 -0.64 -0.86
C TRP A 59 6.46 -1.45 0.32
N LEU A 60 6.68 -2.75 0.33
CA LEU A 60 6.17 -3.68 1.32
C LEU A 60 7.19 -4.04 2.41
N ALA A 61 8.38 -3.42 2.43
CA ALA A 61 9.49 -3.77 3.31
C ALA A 61 9.10 -4.00 4.78
N PRO A 62 8.27 -3.16 5.42
CA PRO A 62 7.86 -3.37 6.81
C PRO A 62 7.02 -4.65 7.03
N MET A 63 6.42 -5.18 5.96
CA MET A 63 5.51 -6.33 5.98
C MET A 63 6.20 -7.65 5.57
N LEU A 64 7.44 -7.64 5.07
CA LEU A 64 8.10 -8.87 4.62
C LEU A 64 8.50 -9.75 5.82
N ALA A 65 8.29 -11.06 5.67
CA ALA A 65 8.67 -12.12 6.61
C ALA A 65 9.98 -12.83 6.24
N TYR A 66 10.67 -12.34 5.22
CA TYR A 66 11.85 -12.94 4.60
C TYR A 66 12.85 -11.85 4.20
N ASP A 67 14.10 -12.24 4.04
CA ASP A 67 15.15 -11.33 3.57
C ASP A 67 15.06 -11.15 2.05
N SER A 68 14.89 -9.89 1.63
CA SER A 68 14.74 -9.46 0.23
C SER A 68 16.03 -8.94 -0.38
#